data_AF-G9M7V8-F1
#
_entry.id   AF-G9M7V8-F1
#
_cell.length_a   1.000
_cell.length_b   1.000
_cell.length_c   1.000
_cell.angle_alpha   90.00
_cell.angle_beta   90.00
_cell.angle_gamma   90.00
#
_symmetry.space_group_name_H-M   'P 1'
#
loop_
_entity.id
_entity.type
_entity.pdbx_description
1 polymer ?
#
loop_
_entity_poly.entity_id
_entity_poly.type
_entity_poly.pdbx_seq_one_letter_code
_entity_poly.pdbx_strand_id
1 'polypeptide(L)'
;KLWSLGVTPTETQIRDLIDWVLKSHGGNTGFTTESLMESGYPDASVLGESICGMAAVYITEKDFLFWFRSSNAKEIKWGGARHDPNDRDGKRMHPRSSFKAFMEIVRWKSMPWDDMEMDAINSLQLIIKGSLQEEHSKTVENVPFVDNRVQKVDELCVTVNEMVRLIDTAAVPIFAVDASGVINGWNSKAAEVTGLAVE
;
A
#
# COMPACT_ATOMS: atom_id res chain seq x y z
N LYS A 1 -14.24 -12.10 10.50
CA LYS A 1 -15.44 -12.21 9.64
C LYS A 1 -15.08 -11.59 8.30
N LEU A 2 -15.41 -12.22 7.18
CA LEU A 2 -15.05 -11.70 5.87
C LEU A 2 -16.22 -10.92 5.27
N TRP A 3 -15.92 -9.74 4.71
CA TRP A 3 -16.86 -8.95 3.91
C TRP A 3 -16.19 -8.66 2.57
N SER A 4 -16.90 -8.89 1.47
CA SER A 4 -16.40 -8.67 0.13
C SER A 4 -17.40 -7.89 -0.71
N LEU A 5 -16.89 -7.11 -1.66
CA LEU A 5 -17.68 -6.33 -2.59
C LEU A 5 -16.98 -6.30 -3.96
N GLY A 6 -17.72 -6.55 -5.04
CA GLY A 6 -17.18 -6.59 -6.39
C GLY A 6 -16.49 -7.91 -6.73
N VAL A 7 -15.45 -7.84 -7.58
CA VAL A 7 -14.65 -9.00 -7.97
C VAL A 7 -13.56 -9.21 -6.93
N THR A 8 -13.72 -10.25 -6.10
CA THR A 8 -12.81 -10.56 -4.99
C THR A 8 -12.42 -12.03 -4.99
N PRO A 9 -11.28 -12.41 -4.41
CA PRO A 9 -10.94 -13.82 -4.25
C PRO A 9 -11.93 -14.51 -3.31
N THR A 10 -11.91 -15.85 -3.32
CA THR A 10 -12.64 -16.67 -2.36
C THR A 10 -12.09 -16.49 -0.94
N GLU A 11 -12.86 -16.83 0.08
CA GLU A 11 -12.42 -16.69 1.48
C GLU A 11 -11.12 -17.45 1.77
N THR A 12 -10.94 -18.64 1.20
CA THR A 12 -9.72 -19.42 1.34
C THR A 12 -8.53 -18.71 0.71
N GLN A 13 -8.70 -18.10 -0.46
CA GLN A 13 -7.66 -17.33 -1.13
C GLN A 13 -7.32 -16.04 -0.38
N ILE A 14 -8.31 -15.36 0.20
CA ILE A 14 -8.06 -14.16 1.02
C ILE A 14 -7.24 -14.51 2.26
N ARG A 15 -7.52 -15.65 2.91
CA ARG A 15 -6.72 -16.11 4.06
C ARG A 15 -5.28 -16.42 3.68
N ASP A 16 -5.09 -17.07 2.54
CA ASP A 16 -3.75 -17.35 2.03
C ASP A 16 -2.97 -16.08 1.67
N LEU A 17 -3.64 -15.08 1.07
CA LEU A 17 -3.06 -13.75 0.82
C LEU A 17 -2.66 -13.05 2.13
N ILE A 18 -3.48 -13.10 3.17
CA ILE A 18 -3.14 -12.55 4.49
C ILE A 18 -1.87 -13.20 5.04
N ASP A 19 -1.81 -14.54 5.02
CA ASP A 19 -0.64 -15.28 5.51
C ASP A 19 0.62 -14.94 4.71
N TRP A 20 0.50 -14.80 3.39
CA TRP A 20 1.61 -14.41 2.52
C TRP A 20 2.09 -12.97 2.79
N VAL A 21 1.16 -12.01 2.92
CA VAL A 21 1.48 -10.61 3.23
C VAL A 21 2.16 -10.49 4.59
N LEU A 22 1.67 -11.21 5.62
CA LEU A 22 2.28 -11.21 6.94
C LEU A 22 3.70 -11.79 6.95
N LYS A 23 3.92 -12.89 6.23
CA LYS A 23 5.24 -13.54 6.16
C LYS A 23 6.27 -12.73 5.37
N SER A 24 5.85 -12.14 4.25
CA SER A 24 6.76 -11.49 3.31
C SER A 24 6.91 -9.99 3.58
N HIS A 25 5.90 -9.35 4.19
CA HIS A 25 5.77 -7.90 4.29
C HIS A 25 5.25 -7.40 5.65
N GLY A 26 5.35 -8.21 6.72
CA GLY A 26 4.78 -7.90 8.05
C GLY A 26 5.37 -6.68 8.79
N GLY A 27 6.44 -6.07 8.29
CA GLY A 27 7.06 -4.88 8.89
C GLY A 27 6.53 -3.54 8.39
N ASN A 28 5.65 -3.52 7.39
CA ASN A 28 5.18 -2.30 6.74
C ASN A 28 3.69 -2.05 7.02
N THR A 29 3.24 -0.79 7.02
CA THR A 29 1.84 -0.39 7.30
C THR A 29 0.83 -0.81 6.23
N GLY A 30 1.32 -1.39 5.14
CA GLY A 30 0.53 -1.96 4.05
C GLY A 30 1.44 -2.60 3.00
N PHE A 31 0.81 -3.15 1.97
CA PHE A 31 1.46 -3.76 0.81
C PHE A 31 0.69 -3.43 -0.46
N THR A 32 1.39 -2.97 -1.50
CA THR A 32 0.79 -2.68 -2.80
C THR A 32 1.56 -3.31 -3.94
N THR A 33 0.84 -3.86 -4.89
CA THR A 33 1.40 -4.41 -6.12
C THR A 33 0.46 -4.23 -7.30
N GLU A 34 1.05 -4.16 -8.48
CA GLU A 34 0.37 -4.19 -9.77
C GLU A 34 0.30 -5.62 -10.34
N SER A 35 1.13 -6.53 -9.82
CA SER A 35 1.19 -7.93 -10.21
C SER A 35 1.55 -8.81 -9.02
N LEU A 36 0.57 -9.54 -8.51
CA LEU A 36 0.76 -10.58 -7.50
C LEU A 36 1.79 -11.62 -7.95
N MET A 37 1.84 -11.91 -9.26
CA MET A 37 2.79 -12.86 -9.83
C MET A 37 4.23 -12.35 -9.73
N GLU A 38 4.51 -11.10 -10.12
CA GLU A 38 5.85 -10.51 -10.04
C GLU A 38 6.27 -10.23 -8.60
N SER A 39 5.32 -9.98 -7.70
CA SER A 39 5.59 -9.84 -6.27
C SER A 39 5.94 -11.15 -5.56
N GLY A 40 5.83 -12.30 -6.24
CA GLY A 40 6.19 -13.60 -5.70
C GLY A 40 5.10 -14.28 -4.88
N TYR A 41 3.82 -13.94 -5.11
CA TYR A 41 2.71 -14.70 -4.55
C TYR A 41 2.57 -16.04 -5.30
N PRO A 42 2.70 -17.20 -4.61
CA PRO A 42 2.77 -18.51 -5.27
C PRO A 42 1.52 -18.87 -6.09
N ASP A 43 0.33 -18.55 -5.57
CA ASP A 43 -0.96 -18.93 -6.16
C ASP A 43 -1.56 -17.83 -7.05
N ALA A 44 -0.74 -16.88 -7.50
CA ALA A 44 -1.17 -15.79 -8.39
C ALA A 44 -1.81 -16.32 -9.69
N SER A 45 -1.33 -17.45 -10.21
CA SER A 45 -1.87 -18.08 -11.42
C SER A 45 -3.30 -18.61 -11.24
N VAL A 46 -3.69 -18.97 -10.01
CA VAL A 46 -5.03 -19.50 -9.67
C VAL A 46 -6.04 -18.36 -9.57
N LEU A 47 -5.60 -17.19 -9.11
CA LEU A 47 -6.42 -15.97 -9.06
C LEU A 47 -6.78 -15.44 -10.46
N GLY A 48 -5.94 -15.73 -11.45
CA GLY A 48 -6.19 -15.43 -12.85
C GLY A 48 -6.11 -13.93 -13.17
N GLU A 49 -6.59 -13.57 -14.36
CA GLU A 49 -6.60 -12.18 -14.85
C GLU A 49 -7.60 -11.27 -14.13
N SER A 50 -8.51 -11.84 -13.34
CA SER A 50 -9.51 -11.07 -12.59
C SER A 50 -8.89 -10.35 -11.40
N ILE A 51 -7.75 -10.82 -10.88
CA ILE A 51 -7.11 -10.30 -9.67
C ILE A 51 -5.59 -10.34 -9.88
N CYS A 52 -5.05 -9.22 -10.37
CA CYS A 52 -3.61 -9.06 -10.66
C CYS A 52 -2.97 -8.03 -9.74
N GLY A 53 -3.63 -6.88 -9.56
CA GLY A 53 -3.19 -5.84 -8.65
C GLY A 53 -3.86 -5.96 -7.29
N MET A 54 -3.12 -5.62 -6.25
CA MET A 54 -3.62 -5.63 -4.87
C MET A 54 -3.06 -4.44 -4.10
N ALA A 55 -3.92 -3.78 -3.33
CA ALA A 55 -3.52 -2.90 -2.24
C ALA A 55 -4.09 -3.46 -0.94
N ALA A 56 -3.23 -3.68 0.04
CA ALA A 56 -3.55 -4.26 1.34
C ALA A 56 -3.08 -3.30 2.43
N VAL A 57 -3.97 -2.96 3.36
CA VAL A 57 -3.62 -2.13 4.53
C VAL A 57 -4.06 -2.83 5.81
N TYR A 58 -3.23 -2.70 6.83
CA TYR A 58 -3.52 -3.24 8.16
C TYR A 58 -4.33 -2.22 8.94
N ILE A 59 -5.51 -2.60 9.42
CA ILE A 59 -6.28 -1.79 10.36
C ILE A 59 -5.80 -2.11 11.78
N THR A 60 -5.70 -3.39 12.11
CA THR A 60 -5.10 -3.91 13.35
C THR A 60 -4.16 -5.06 12.98
N GLU A 61 -3.54 -5.72 13.96
CA GLU A 61 -2.76 -6.94 13.73
C GLU A 61 -3.58 -8.08 13.11
N LYS A 62 -4.91 -8.04 13.24
CA LYS A 62 -5.83 -9.11 12.84
C LYS A 62 -6.81 -8.68 11.75
N ASP A 63 -6.99 -7.38 11.56
CA ASP A 63 -7.97 -6.81 10.65
C ASP A 63 -7.29 -6.13 9.47
N PHE A 64 -7.73 -6.49 8.27
CA PHE A 64 -7.14 -6.10 7.00
C PHE A 64 -8.21 -5.50 6.10
N LEU A 65 -7.79 -4.54 5.27
CA LEU A 65 -8.60 -4.03 4.18
C LEU A 65 -7.85 -4.22 2.86
N PHE A 66 -8.56 -4.76 1.87
CA PHE A 66 -8.00 -5.10 0.57
C PHE A 66 -8.77 -4.39 -0.55
N TRP A 67 -8.01 -3.94 -1.54
CA TRP A 67 -8.50 -3.56 -2.86
C TRP A 67 -7.83 -4.42 -3.91
N PHE A 68 -8.61 -4.85 -4.90
CA PHE A 68 -8.14 -5.70 -5.99
C PHE A 68 -8.38 -5.03 -7.33
N ARG A 69 -7.49 -5.29 -8.28
CA ARG A 69 -7.61 -4.86 -9.67
C ARG A 69 -7.40 -6.03 -10.61
N SER A 70 -8.25 -6.11 -11.63
CA SER A 70 -8.04 -7.02 -12.74
C SER A 70 -6.89 -6.57 -13.64
N SER A 71 -6.40 -7.50 -14.44
CA SER A 71 -5.50 -7.24 -15.55
C SER A 71 -6.10 -6.21 -16.50
N ASN A 72 -5.24 -5.36 -17.07
CA ASN A 72 -5.62 -4.43 -18.13
C ASN A 72 -5.10 -4.93 -19.50
N ALA A 73 -5.37 -6.19 -19.84
CA ALA A 73 -5.10 -6.76 -21.16
C ALA A 73 -5.96 -6.16 -22.29
N LYS A 74 -6.20 -4.84 -22.30
CA LYS A 74 -6.75 -4.14 -23.45
C LYS A 74 -5.67 -4.05 -24.52
N GLU A 75 -6.01 -4.52 -25.73
CA GLU A 75 -5.16 -4.45 -26.92
C GLU A 75 -4.49 -3.07 -27.06
N ILE A 76 -3.18 -3.03 -26.83
CA ILE A 76 -2.40 -1.83 -27.15
C ILE A 76 -2.36 -1.72 -28.67
N LYS A 77 -3.07 -0.74 -29.22
CA LYS A 77 -3.04 -0.41 -30.65
C LYS A 77 -1.69 0.21 -31.01
N TRP A 78 -0.73 -0.62 -31.40
CA TRP A 78 0.51 -0.13 -32.00
C TRP A 78 0.25 0.22 -33.47
N GLY A 79 0.54 1.47 -33.85
CA GLY A 79 0.64 1.88 -35.26
C GLY A 79 1.85 1.20 -35.88
N GLY A 80 1.61 0.23 -36.77
CA GLY A 80 2.59 -0.76 -37.24
C GLY A 80 4.01 -0.24 -37.52
N ALA A 81 5.01 -0.97 -37.00
CA ALA A 81 6.42 -0.75 -37.32
C ALA A 81 6.84 -1.50 -38.59
N ARG A 82 7.78 -0.91 -39.33
CA ARG A 82 8.25 -1.36 -40.65
C ARG A 82 8.68 -2.83 -40.67
N HIS A 83 8.40 -3.46 -41.82
CA HIS A 83 8.58 -4.88 -42.11
C HIS A 83 10.06 -5.29 -41.97
N ASP A 84 10.32 -6.37 -41.21
CA ASP A 84 11.61 -7.06 -41.24
C ASP A 84 11.54 -8.11 -42.36
N PRO A 85 12.42 -8.08 -43.38
CA PRO A 85 12.32 -8.97 -44.54
C PRO A 85 12.67 -10.45 -44.23
N ASN A 86 13.16 -10.77 -43.03
CA ASN A 86 13.48 -12.14 -42.63
C ASN A 86 12.37 -12.89 -41.88
N ASP A 87 11.20 -12.26 -41.69
CA ASP A 87 10.04 -12.86 -41.03
C ASP A 87 9.41 -13.94 -41.94
N ARG A 88 9.68 -15.23 -41.65
CA ARG A 88 9.22 -16.38 -42.45
C ARG A 88 7.75 -16.78 -42.16
N ASP A 89 6.97 -15.90 -41.54
CA ASP A 89 5.55 -16.14 -41.17
C ASP A 89 4.56 -15.80 -42.30
N GLY A 90 4.92 -16.11 -43.54
CA GLY A 90 4.17 -15.73 -44.75
C GLY A 90 2.84 -16.47 -45.02
N LYS A 91 2.26 -17.20 -44.05
CA LYS A 91 0.98 -17.92 -44.29
C LYS A 91 -0.12 -17.74 -43.25
N ARG A 92 0.13 -17.14 -42.08
CA ARG A 92 -0.91 -16.72 -41.12
C ARG A 92 -0.39 -15.52 -40.33
N MET A 93 -1.15 -14.42 -40.32
CA MET A 93 -0.84 -13.26 -39.49
C MET A 93 -0.94 -13.66 -38.02
N HIS A 94 0.20 -13.91 -37.38
CA HIS A 94 0.32 -14.02 -35.94
C HIS A 94 1.14 -12.83 -35.42
N PRO A 95 0.87 -12.35 -34.19
CA PRO A 95 1.70 -11.30 -33.62
C PRO A 95 3.15 -11.79 -33.46
N ARG A 96 4.13 -10.91 -33.73
CA ARG A 96 5.56 -11.23 -33.58
C ARG A 96 5.87 -11.72 -32.17
N SER A 97 6.87 -12.60 -32.03
CA SER A 97 7.23 -13.22 -30.73
C SER A 97 7.47 -12.22 -29.60
N SER A 98 8.06 -11.05 -29.89
CA SER A 98 8.25 -9.98 -28.90
C SER A 98 6.93 -9.33 -28.46
N PHE A 99 5.95 -9.20 -29.37
CA PHE A 99 4.62 -8.74 -29.03
C PHE A 99 3.85 -9.78 -28.22
N LYS A 100 4.02 -11.08 -28.54
CA LYS A 100 3.43 -12.16 -27.75
C LYS A 100 3.98 -12.18 -26.32
N ALA A 101 5.29 -12.07 -26.15
CA ALA A 101 5.93 -11.99 -24.83
C ALA A 101 5.47 -10.75 -24.05
N PHE A 102 5.35 -9.61 -24.73
CA PHE A 102 4.83 -8.38 -24.11
C PHE A 102 3.36 -8.53 -23.68
N MET A 103 2.51 -9.12 -24.51
CA MET A 103 1.11 -9.41 -24.16
C MET A 103 1.04 -10.37 -22.97
N GLU A 104 1.93 -11.36 -22.87
CA GLU A 104 2.02 -12.27 -21.73
C GLU A 104 2.41 -11.55 -20.44
N ILE A 105 3.27 -10.52 -20.49
CA ILE A 105 3.61 -9.69 -19.31
C ILE A 105 2.42 -8.82 -18.89
N VAL A 106 1.82 -8.08 -19.84
CA VAL A 106 0.68 -7.18 -19.55
C VAL A 106 -0.52 -7.97 -19.03
N ARG A 107 -0.67 -9.22 -19.47
CA ARG A 107 -1.76 -10.11 -19.04
C ARG A 107 -1.80 -10.33 -17.53
N TRP A 108 -0.66 -10.31 -16.84
CA TRP A 108 -0.60 -10.55 -15.40
C TRP A 108 -0.45 -9.27 -14.57
N LYS A 109 -0.70 -8.11 -15.17
CA LYS A 109 -0.47 -6.80 -14.55
C LYS A 109 -1.69 -5.90 -14.61
N SER A 110 -2.05 -5.28 -13.49
CA SER A 110 -3.11 -4.27 -13.42
C SER A 110 -2.61 -2.89 -13.84
N MET A 111 -3.54 -1.94 -13.94
CA MET A 111 -3.17 -0.53 -13.95
C MET A 111 -2.43 -0.15 -12.66
N PRO A 112 -1.41 0.73 -12.75
CA PRO A 112 -0.71 1.26 -11.58
C PRO A 112 -1.68 1.99 -10.66
N TRP A 113 -1.45 1.90 -9.35
CA TRP A 113 -2.18 2.68 -8.35
C TRP A 113 -1.72 4.13 -8.44
N ASP A 114 -2.65 5.06 -8.64
CA ASP A 114 -2.34 6.48 -8.71
C ASP A 114 -2.07 7.03 -7.30
N ASP A 115 -1.27 8.09 -7.20
CA ASP A 115 -0.89 8.71 -5.93
C ASP A 115 -2.14 9.17 -5.16
N MET A 116 -3.13 9.73 -5.86
CA MET A 116 -4.42 10.14 -5.26
C MET A 116 -5.22 8.95 -4.70
N GLU A 117 -5.13 7.78 -5.33
CA GLU A 117 -5.82 6.58 -4.85
C GLU A 117 -5.11 6.01 -3.62
N MET A 118 -3.79 6.04 -3.61
CA MET A 118 -2.98 5.66 -2.47
C MET A 118 -3.21 6.58 -1.27
N ASP A 119 -3.31 7.89 -1.50
CA ASP A 119 -3.66 8.87 -0.47
C ASP A 119 -5.06 8.62 0.11
N ALA A 120 -6.04 8.27 -0.73
CA ALA A 120 -7.38 7.92 -0.29
C ALA A 120 -7.40 6.63 0.56
N ILE A 121 -6.66 5.59 0.13
CA ILE A 121 -6.52 4.33 0.87
C ILE A 121 -5.89 4.57 2.25
N ASN A 122 -4.79 5.34 2.30
CA ASN A 122 -4.10 5.65 3.55
C ASN A 122 -4.96 6.52 4.48
N SER A 123 -5.66 7.51 3.92
CA SER A 123 -6.59 8.36 4.70
C SER A 123 -7.71 7.52 5.33
N LEU A 124 -8.30 6.59 4.57
CA LEU A 124 -9.32 5.67 5.08
C LEU A 124 -8.76 4.75 6.17
N GLN A 125 -7.54 4.22 5.98
CA GLN A 125 -6.87 3.41 6.99
C GLN A 125 -6.74 4.17 8.32
N LEU A 126 -6.30 5.43 8.28
CA LEU A 126 -6.14 6.27 9.48
C LEU A 126 -7.48 6.57 10.16
N ILE A 127 -8.51 6.92 9.39
CA ILE A 127 -9.86 7.21 9.93
C ILE A 127 -10.42 5.97 10.65
N ILE A 128 -10.34 4.80 10.00
CA ILE A 128 -10.85 3.55 10.59
C ILE A 128 -10.05 3.21 11.85
N LYS A 129 -8.71 3.29 11.82
CA LYS A 129 -7.86 3.08 13.00
C LYS A 129 -8.24 4.00 14.16
N GLY A 130 -8.42 5.29 13.89
CA GLY A 130 -8.82 6.27 14.89
C GLY A 130 -10.18 5.94 15.51
N SER A 131 -11.17 5.57 14.69
CA SER A 131 -12.51 5.23 15.17
C SER A 131 -12.54 4.01 16.10
N LEU A 132 -11.72 2.99 15.83
CA LEU A 132 -11.64 1.78 16.66
C LEU A 132 -10.98 2.04 18.01
N GLN A 133 -10.03 2.99 18.09
CA GLN A 133 -9.37 3.35 19.35
C GLN A 133 -10.29 4.12 20.31
N GLU A 134 -11.24 4.90 19.79
CA GLU A 134 -12.24 5.60 20.61
C GLU A 134 -13.25 4.66 21.27
N GLU A 135 -13.56 3.50 20.68
CA GLU A 135 -14.50 2.53 21.27
C GLU A 135 -13.89 1.76 22.45
N HIS A 136 -12.60 1.42 22.35
CA HIS A 136 -11.87 0.74 23.42
C HIS A 136 -11.56 1.63 24.63
N SER A 137 -11.60 2.96 24.47
CA SER A 137 -11.41 3.91 25.57
C SER A 137 -12.72 4.24 26.31
N LYS A 138 -13.89 3.94 25.74
CA LYS A 138 -15.21 4.15 26.37
C LYS A 138 -15.73 2.95 27.17
N THR A 139 -15.04 1.81 27.18
CA THR A 139 -15.51 0.54 27.78
C THR A 139 -14.73 0.05 29.02
N VAL A 140 -13.95 0.91 29.70
CA VAL A 140 -13.23 0.52 30.92
C VAL A 140 -13.80 1.24 32.15
N GLU A 141 -14.91 0.72 32.68
CA GLU A 141 -15.19 0.76 34.12
C GLU A 141 -14.83 -0.61 34.73
N ASN A 142 -13.88 -0.56 35.67
CA ASN A 142 -13.55 -1.55 36.71
C ASN A 142 -13.02 -2.94 36.30
N VAL A 143 -11.72 -3.18 36.57
CA VAL A 143 -11.07 -4.39 37.19
C VAL A 143 -9.53 -4.26 37.03
N PRO A 144 -8.70 -4.76 37.97
CA PRO A 144 -7.39 -4.19 38.25
C PRO A 144 -6.26 -4.65 37.31
N PHE A 145 -5.45 -3.64 36.96
CA PHE A 145 -4.03 -3.64 36.60
C PHE A 145 -3.33 -5.00 36.39
N VAL A 146 -3.14 -5.37 35.11
CA VAL A 146 -1.94 -6.09 34.63
C VAL A 146 -1.50 -5.46 33.29
N ASP A 147 -0.40 -4.74 33.37
CA ASP A 147 0.71 -4.56 32.42
C ASP A 147 0.54 -4.69 30.88
N ASN A 148 -0.57 -4.24 30.29
CA ASN A 148 -0.68 -4.08 28.82
C ASN A 148 -0.58 -2.61 28.35
N ARG A 149 -0.41 -1.66 29.27
CA ARG A 149 -0.28 -0.23 28.93
C ARG A 149 1.13 0.17 28.53
N VAL A 150 2.14 -0.54 29.04
CA VAL A 150 3.56 -0.22 28.78
C VAL A 150 3.92 -0.53 27.33
N GLN A 151 3.56 -1.72 26.82
CA GLN A 151 3.83 -2.10 25.43
C GLN A 151 3.14 -1.20 24.39
N LYS A 152 1.90 -0.76 24.66
CA LYS A 152 1.14 0.08 23.70
C LYS A 152 1.62 1.54 23.68
N VAL A 153 2.12 2.04 24.82
CA VAL A 153 2.82 3.33 24.88
C VAL A 153 4.16 3.22 24.16
N ASP A 154 4.86 2.09 24.27
CA ASP A 154 6.15 1.87 23.61
C ASP A 154 6.02 1.89 22.08
N GLU A 155 5.03 1.26 21.47
CA GLU A 155 4.85 1.29 20.00
C GLU A 155 4.50 2.69 19.46
N LEU A 156 3.62 3.41 20.16
CA LEU A 156 3.30 4.79 19.81
C LEU A 156 4.50 5.71 20.04
N CYS A 157 5.26 5.49 21.12
CA CYS A 157 6.47 6.24 21.43
C CYS A 157 7.58 5.96 20.41
N VAL A 158 7.73 4.72 19.93
CA VAL A 158 8.65 4.36 18.84
C VAL A 158 8.26 5.09 17.56
N THR A 159 6.98 5.09 17.20
CA THR A 159 6.48 5.78 15.99
C THR A 159 6.68 7.30 16.09
N VAL A 160 6.35 7.89 17.24
CA VAL A 160 6.56 9.32 17.51
C VAL A 160 8.04 9.67 17.48
N ASN A 161 8.91 8.85 18.09
CA ASN A 161 10.35 9.08 18.07
C ASN A 161 10.94 8.94 16.67
N GLU A 162 10.43 8.03 15.84
CA GLU A 162 10.84 7.96 14.43
C GLU A 162 10.39 9.18 13.64
N MET A 163 9.15 9.65 13.84
CA MET A 163 8.67 10.88 13.20
C MET A 163 9.48 12.11 13.64
N VAL A 164 9.77 12.26 14.93
CA VAL A 164 10.63 13.32 15.46
C VAL A 164 12.03 13.23 14.83
N ARG A 165 12.61 12.02 14.75
CA ARG A 165 13.91 11.82 14.12
C ARG A 165 13.91 12.21 12.64
N LEU A 166 12.86 11.88 11.88
CA LEU A 166 12.75 12.26 10.47
C LEU A 166 12.63 13.78 10.29
N ILE A 167 11.90 14.45 11.18
CA ILE A 167 11.74 15.91 11.16
C ILE A 167 13.07 16.61 11.51
N ASP A 168 13.76 16.15 12.55
CA ASP A 168 15.02 16.74 13.01
C ASP A 168 16.20 16.50 12.07
N THR A 169 16.23 15.35 11.39
CA THR A 169 17.31 14.98 10.46
C THR A 169 17.08 15.47 9.04
N ALA A 170 15.93 16.09 8.75
CA ALA A 170 15.64 16.63 7.44
C ALA A 170 16.62 17.76 7.06
N ALA A 171 17.18 17.69 5.85
CA ALA A 171 18.09 18.70 5.31
C ALA A 171 17.38 20.01 4.87
N VAL A 172 16.08 20.13 5.11
CA VAL A 172 15.24 21.28 4.75
C VAL A 172 14.56 21.86 5.99
N PRO A 173 14.28 23.19 6.04
CA PRO A 173 13.50 23.79 7.11
C PRO A 173 12.08 23.22 7.18
N ILE A 174 11.68 22.72 8.36
CA ILE A 174 10.33 22.23 8.64
C ILE A 174 9.79 22.96 9.86
N PHE A 175 8.53 23.41 9.81
CA PHE A 175 7.80 23.96 10.94
C PHE A 175 6.35 23.49 10.94
N ALA A 176 5.78 23.31 12.13
CA ALA A 176 4.39 22.95 12.35
C ALA A 176 3.57 24.18 12.72
N VAL A 177 2.30 24.21 12.29
CA VAL A 177 1.34 25.26 12.64
C VAL A 177 0.09 24.65 13.26
N ASP A 178 -0.52 25.36 14.20
CA ASP A 178 -1.82 24.99 14.74
C ASP A 178 -2.99 25.43 13.82
N ALA A 179 -4.23 25.13 14.24
CA ALA A 179 -5.44 25.50 13.50
C ALA A 179 -5.65 27.02 13.35
N SER A 180 -4.93 27.84 14.12
CA SER A 180 -4.93 29.31 14.02
C SER A 180 -3.79 29.85 13.16
N GLY A 181 -2.93 28.98 12.62
CA GLY A 181 -1.78 29.35 11.80
C GLY A 181 -0.56 29.79 12.62
N VAL A 182 -0.56 29.55 13.93
CA VAL A 182 0.57 29.89 14.81
C VAL A 182 1.58 28.75 14.78
N ILE A 183 2.85 29.09 14.62
CA ILE A 183 3.95 28.12 14.62
C ILE A 183 4.12 27.55 16.03
N ASN A 184 4.09 26.22 16.15
CA ASN A 184 4.15 25.51 17.43
C ASN A 184 5.27 24.46 17.50
N GLY A 185 6.12 24.37 16.48
CA GLY A 185 7.31 23.54 16.47
C GLY A 185 8.13 23.73 15.20
N TRP A 186 9.44 23.52 15.25
CA TRP A 186 10.32 23.57 14.08
C TRP A 186 11.56 22.69 14.27
N ASN A 187 12.21 22.30 13.17
CA ASN A 187 13.42 21.48 13.20
C ASN A 187 14.72 22.31 13.32
N SER A 188 15.84 21.61 13.53
CA SER A 188 17.18 22.24 13.63
C SER A 188 17.54 23.07 12.38
N LYS A 189 17.12 22.65 11.19
CA LYS A 189 17.40 23.40 9.95
C LYS A 189 16.61 24.70 9.87
N ALA A 190 15.37 24.73 10.34
CA ALA A 190 14.58 25.94 10.47
C ALA A 190 15.17 26.91 11.50
N ALA A 191 15.66 26.40 12.63
CA ALA A 191 16.38 27.21 13.62
C ALA A 191 17.66 27.84 13.06
N GLU A 192 18.46 27.08 12.29
CA GLU A 192 19.67 27.60 11.64
C GLU A 192 19.36 28.74 10.65
N VAL A 193 18.30 28.60 9.85
CA VAL A 193 17.94 29.58 8.82
C VAL A 193 17.29 30.83 9.43
N THR A 194 16.50 30.66 10.49
CA THR A 194 15.77 31.78 11.15
C THR A 194 16.58 32.47 12.24
N GLY A 195 17.59 31.80 12.80
CA GLY A 195 18.34 32.27 13.96
C GLY A 195 17.59 32.17 15.29
N LEU A 196 16.44 31.49 15.32
CA LEU A 196 15.61 31.29 16.52
C LEU A 196 15.91 29.91 17.13
N ALA A 197 16.06 29.85 18.46
CA ALA A 197 16.36 28.61 19.16
C ALA A 197 15.17 27.65 19.17
N VAL A 198 15.40 26.35 19.02
CA VAL A 198 14.37 25.30 19.22
C VAL A 198 14.00 25.27 20.70
N GLU A 199 12.75 25.58 21.05
CA GLU A 199 12.17 25.36 22.38
C GLU A 199 11.48 23.98 22.47
#